data_AF-A0A660XKB0-F1
#
_entry.id   AF-A0A660XKB0-F1
#
_cell.length_a   1.000
_cell.length_b   1.000
_cell.length_c   1.000
_cell.angle_alpha   90.00
_cell.angle_beta   90.00
_cell.angle_gamma   90.00
#
_symmetry.space_group_name_H-M   'P 1'
#
loop_
_entity.id
_entity.type
_entity.pdbx_description
1 polymer ?
#
loop_
_entity_poly.entity_id
_entity_poly.type
_entity_poly.pdbx_seq_one_letter_code
_entity_poly.pdbx_strand_id
1 'polypeptide(L)'
;DKYNKMGIQGIPGNDRPGDYRKTGTEFQPMEYTSNYLDLNAPDKLVIYYDGETEDYYQFTDSGWQEVPNAKIDKLLEDKAYIDMPNQSFFTFLEPRDIYFGMTVSFDLR
;
A
#
# COMPACT_ATOMS: atom_id res chain seq x y z
N ASP A 1 -9.34 13.48 -15.82
CA ASP A 1 -9.17 12.70 -14.58
C ASP A 1 -9.22 13.56 -13.34
N LYS A 2 -10.05 13.19 -12.35
CA LYS A 2 -10.24 13.96 -11.10
C LYS A 2 -9.01 13.95 -10.17
N TYR A 3 -8.10 12.99 -10.35
CA TYR A 3 -6.91 12.80 -9.50
C TYR A 3 -5.81 13.85 -9.75
N ASN A 4 -5.58 14.26 -11.00
CA ASN A 4 -4.60 15.30 -11.34
C ASN A 4 -4.97 16.71 -10.83
N LYS A 5 -6.22 16.95 -10.43
CA LYS A 5 -6.69 18.26 -9.94
C LYS A 5 -6.49 18.47 -8.43
N MET A 6 -6.11 17.44 -7.68
CA MET A 6 -5.92 17.53 -6.23
C MET A 6 -4.45 17.57 -5.81
N GLY A 7 -3.50 17.55 -6.76
CA GLY A 7 -2.06 17.48 -6.46
C GLY A 7 -1.64 16.17 -5.78
N ILE A 8 -2.56 15.20 -5.69
CA ILE A 8 -2.29 13.85 -5.19
C ILE A 8 -1.78 13.06 -6.38
N GLN A 9 -0.52 13.30 -6.75
CA GLN A 9 0.25 12.33 -7.48
C GLN A 9 0.66 11.27 -6.44
N GLY A 10 0.18 10.04 -6.64
CA GLY A 10 0.59 8.91 -5.83
C GLY A 10 1.77 8.22 -6.48
N ILE A 11 2.40 7.30 -5.75
CA ILE A 11 3.34 6.35 -6.35
C ILE A 11 2.59 5.61 -7.47
N PRO A 12 3.12 5.57 -8.71
CA PRO A 12 2.46 4.90 -9.81
C PRO A 12 2.26 3.42 -9.47
N GLY A 13 1.01 2.95 -9.55
CA GLY A 13 0.66 1.60 -9.14
C GLY A 13 -0.73 1.20 -9.61
N ASN A 14 -0.95 -0.11 -9.71
CA ASN A 14 -2.25 -0.71 -10.02
C ASN A 14 -3.00 -1.17 -8.76
N ASP A 15 -2.76 -0.50 -7.62
CA ASP A 15 -3.29 -0.89 -6.32
C ASP A 15 -4.81 -0.90 -6.30
N ARG A 16 -5.37 -1.97 -5.77
CA ARG A 16 -6.81 -2.14 -5.60
C ARG A 16 -7.16 -2.14 -4.10
N PRO A 17 -8.35 -1.64 -3.74
CA PRO A 17 -8.85 -1.80 -2.38
C PRO A 17 -8.84 -3.29 -1.99
N GLY A 18 -8.08 -3.63 -0.94
CA GLY A 18 -7.88 -5.00 -0.47
C GLY A 18 -6.54 -5.64 -0.85
N ASP A 19 -5.70 -4.98 -1.64
CA ASP A 19 -4.31 -5.41 -1.83
C ASP A 19 -3.55 -5.35 -0.51
N TYR A 20 -2.72 -6.36 -0.29
CA TYR A 20 -1.99 -6.56 0.95
C TYR A 20 -0.53 -6.86 0.67
N ARG A 21 0.35 -6.44 1.58
CA ARG A 21 1.77 -6.80 1.52
C ARG A 21 1.91 -8.32 1.53
N LYS A 22 2.65 -8.86 0.57
CA LYS A 22 2.91 -10.30 0.45
C LYS A 22 3.49 -10.88 1.74
N THR A 23 3.00 -12.05 2.13
CA THR A 23 3.42 -12.73 3.36
C THR A 23 4.93 -13.01 3.34
N GLY A 24 5.64 -12.54 4.37
CA GLY A 24 7.09 -12.71 4.50
C GLY A 24 7.93 -11.60 3.86
N THR A 25 7.32 -10.60 3.23
CA THR A 25 8.03 -9.42 2.73
C THR A 25 8.21 -8.39 3.85
N GLU A 26 9.44 -7.87 4.00
CA GLU A 26 9.74 -6.81 4.97
C GLU A 26 9.03 -5.50 4.60
N PHE A 27 8.68 -4.70 5.61
CA PHE A 27 8.05 -3.40 5.37
C PHE A 27 9.11 -2.43 4.85
N GLN A 28 8.81 -1.77 3.74
CA GLN A 28 9.67 -0.74 3.16
C GLN A 28 8.83 0.51 2.92
N PRO A 29 8.97 1.57 3.75
CA PRO A 29 8.20 2.78 3.57
C PRO A 29 8.59 3.47 2.26
N MET A 30 7.58 3.97 1.55
CA MET A 30 7.73 4.73 0.31
C MET A 30 6.82 5.96 0.37
N GLU A 31 7.34 7.11 -0.06
CA GLU A 31 6.61 8.38 -0.04
C GLU A 31 6.70 9.08 -1.39
N TYR A 32 5.62 9.73 -1.79
CA TYR A 32 5.63 10.63 -2.95
C TYR A 32 6.16 12.00 -2.52
N THR A 33 7.07 12.59 -3.30
CA THR A 33 7.49 13.99 -3.19
C THR A 33 7.48 14.65 -4.56
N SER A 34 7.16 15.94 -4.63
CA SER A 34 7.23 16.68 -5.89
C SER A 34 8.67 16.87 -6.36
N ASN A 35 9.57 17.16 -5.41
CA ASN A 35 11.00 17.25 -5.65
C ASN A 35 11.75 16.69 -4.44
N TYR A 36 12.58 15.68 -4.62
CA TYR A 36 13.34 15.09 -3.52
C TYR A 36 14.40 16.04 -2.92
N LEU A 37 14.86 17.04 -3.67
CA LEU A 37 15.85 18.02 -3.22
C LEU A 37 15.29 19.05 -2.23
N ASP A 38 13.96 19.21 -2.17
CA ASP A 38 13.30 20.15 -1.26
C ASP A 38 13.08 19.56 0.15
N LEU A 39 13.48 18.31 0.38
CA LEU A 39 13.33 17.63 1.66
C LEU A 39 14.38 18.13 2.67
N ASN A 40 13.91 18.83 3.70
CA ASN A 40 14.76 19.40 4.75
C ASN A 40 15.36 18.36 5.73
N ALA A 41 14.72 17.20 5.87
CA ALA A 41 15.15 16.14 6.77
C ALA A 41 14.70 14.76 6.23
N PRO A 42 15.31 14.27 5.14
CA PRO A 42 14.93 12.98 4.57
C PRO A 42 15.32 11.82 5.49
N ASP A 43 14.44 10.84 5.63
CA ASP A 43 14.72 9.60 6.35
C ASP A 43 15.50 8.65 5.44
N LYS A 44 16.51 7.98 6.00
CA LYS A 44 17.33 7.00 5.28
C LYS A 44 16.56 5.71 4.99
N LEU A 45 15.51 5.43 5.76
CA LEU A 45 14.69 4.24 5.62
C LEU A 45 13.62 4.40 4.53
N VAL A 46 13.27 5.62 4.14
CA VAL A 46 12.19 5.91 3.19
C VAL A 46 12.74 5.98 1.77
N ILE A 47 12.03 5.36 0.83
CA ILE A 47 12.26 5.54 -0.60
C ILE A 47 11.29 6.62 -1.10
N TYR A 48 11.84 7.70 -1.64
CA TYR A 48 11.07 8.82 -2.16
C TYR A 48 10.86 8.65 -3.65
N TYR A 49 9.61 8.68 -4.09
CA TYR A 49 9.25 8.78 -5.50
C TYR A 49 9.18 10.25 -5.89
N ASP A 50 9.99 10.64 -6.87
CA ASP A 50 10.07 12.00 -7.36
C ASP A 50 9.05 12.26 -8.47
N GLY A 51 8.15 13.20 -8.26
CA GLY A 51 7.11 13.54 -9.23
C GLY A 51 7.60 14.30 -10.46
N GLU A 52 8.80 14.89 -10.42
CA GLU A 52 9.40 15.60 -11.55
C GLU A 52 10.12 14.65 -12.52
N THR A 53 10.95 13.72 -12.03
CA THR A 53 11.66 12.77 -12.88
C THR A 53 10.97 11.42 -13.04
N GLU A 54 9.94 11.14 -12.23
CA GLU A 54 9.27 9.83 -12.14
C GLU A 54 10.20 8.69 -11.68
N ASP A 55 11.31 9.02 -11.00
CA ASP A 55 12.27 8.06 -10.46
C ASP A 55 12.21 7.93 -8.94
N TYR A 56 12.89 6.91 -8.42
CA TYR A 56 12.93 6.61 -7.00
C TYR A 56 14.30 6.91 -6.41
N TYR A 57 14.33 7.66 -5.31
CA TYR A 57 15.55 8.07 -4.63
C TYR A 57 15.53 7.67 -3.15
N GLN A 58 16.69 7.29 -2.63
CA GLN A 58 16.87 7.01 -1.21
C GLN A 58 18.01 7.87 -0.66
N PHE A 59 17.81 8.43 0.53
CA PHE A 59 18.85 9.19 1.21
C PHE A 59 19.80 8.25 1.95
N THR A 60 21.09 8.34 1.66
CA THR A 60 22.15 7.50 2.25
C THR A 60 23.19 8.38 2.94
N ASP A 61 24.18 7.77 3.61
CA ASP A 61 25.31 8.53 4.19
C ASP A 61 26.12 9.30 3.13
N SER A 62 26.06 8.86 1.87
CA SER A 62 26.67 9.55 0.72
C SER A 62 25.75 10.57 0.03
N GLY A 63 24.55 10.80 0.56
CA GLY A 63 23.52 11.65 -0.03
C GLY A 63 22.47 10.87 -0.82
N TRP A 64 21.79 11.58 -1.72
CA TRP A 64 20.75 11.02 -2.58
C TRP A 64 21.31 10.00 -3.58
N GLN A 65 20.73 8.81 -3.59
CA GLN A 65 21.04 7.76 -4.55
C GLN A 65 19.76 7.29 -5.23
N GLU A 66 19.83 7.13 -6.55
CA GLU A 66 18.78 6.51 -7.34
C GLU A 66 18.65 5.03 -6.96
N VAL A 67 17.42 4.58 -6.74
CA VAL A 67 17.12 3.19 -6.42
C VAL A 67 16.95 2.41 -7.72
N PRO A 68 17.66 1.27 -7.91
CA PRO A 68 17.55 0.51 -9.14
C PRO A 68 16.12 0.05 -9.42
N ASN A 69 15.66 0.21 -10.66
CA ASN A 69 14.30 -0.17 -11.09
C ASN A 69 13.93 -1.61 -10.72
N ALA A 70 14.84 -2.57 -10.84
CA ALA A 70 14.58 -3.96 -10.46
C ALA A 70 14.23 -4.14 -8.96
N LYS A 71 14.76 -3.28 -8.07
CA LYS A 71 14.40 -3.28 -6.64
C LYS A 71 13.00 -2.70 -6.46
N ILE A 72 12.69 -1.61 -7.15
CA ILE A 72 11.38 -0.95 -7.11
C ILE A 72 10.30 -1.88 -7.63
N ASP A 73 10.50 -2.52 -8.78
CA ASP A 73 9.54 -3.47 -9.37
C ASP A 73 9.15 -4.56 -8.37
N LYS A 74 10.15 -5.11 -7.67
CA LYS A 74 9.92 -6.12 -6.63
C LYS A 74 9.11 -5.56 -5.45
N LEU A 75 9.41 -4.33 -5.00
CA LEU A 75 8.67 -3.70 -3.89
C LEU A 75 7.22 -3.39 -4.28
N LEU A 76 6.98 -2.97 -5.52
CA LEU A 76 5.65 -2.71 -6.07
C LEU A 76 4.85 -3.98 -6.31
N GLU A 77 5.50 -5.07 -6.74
CA GLU A 77 4.91 -6.40 -6.90
C GLU A 77 4.55 -7.01 -5.54
N ASP A 78 5.48 -6.97 -4.58
CA ASP A 78 5.27 -7.53 -3.24
C ASP A 78 4.42 -6.63 -2.33
N LYS A 79 4.03 -5.43 -2.81
CA LYS A 79 3.29 -4.42 -2.06
C LYS A 79 3.93 -4.09 -0.71
N ALA A 80 5.27 -4.00 -0.69
CA ALA A 80 6.08 -3.88 0.52
C ALA A 80 5.84 -2.58 1.31
N TYR A 81 5.33 -1.54 0.64
CA TYR A 81 4.99 -0.24 1.22
C TYR A 81 3.60 -0.19 1.87
N ILE A 82 2.76 -1.23 1.67
CA ILE A 82 1.48 -1.31 2.38
C ILE A 82 1.79 -1.70 3.83
N ASP A 83 1.74 -0.72 4.73
CA ASP A 83 1.84 -0.97 6.16
C ASP A 83 0.57 -1.68 6.62
N MET A 84 0.67 -2.99 6.77
CA MET A 84 -0.35 -3.77 7.47
C MET A 84 0.17 -4.08 8.86
N PRO A 85 -0.63 -3.87 9.92
CA PRO A 85 -0.33 -4.46 11.21
C PRO A 85 -0.15 -5.97 10.99
N ASN A 86 0.92 -6.53 11.57
CA ASN A 86 1.31 -7.95 11.47
C ASN A 86 0.23 -8.90 12.04
N GLN A 87 -0.94 -8.93 11.40
CA GLN A 87 -2.00 -9.87 11.69
C GLN A 87 -1.78 -11.06 10.78
N SER A 88 -1.40 -12.18 11.40
CA SER A 88 -1.22 -13.49 10.77
C SER A 88 -2.54 -14.12 10.33
N PHE A 89 -3.62 -13.34 10.33
CA PHE A 89 -4.98 -13.75 10.06
C PHE A 89 -5.71 -12.61 9.34
N PHE A 90 -6.31 -12.94 8.20
CA PHE A 90 -7.28 -12.08 7.54
C PHE A 90 -8.51 -11.97 8.44
N THR A 91 -8.62 -10.94 9.28
CA THR A 91 -9.89 -10.57 9.90
C THR A 91 -10.80 -9.89 8.88
N PHE A 92 -11.11 -10.58 7.79
CA PHE A 92 -12.36 -10.41 7.06
C PHE A 92 -13.34 -11.48 7.57
N LEU A 93 -13.59 -11.47 8.87
CA LEU A 93 -14.72 -12.16 9.47
C LEU A 93 -15.82 -11.13 9.63
N GLU A 94 -16.46 -10.79 8.52
CA GLU A 94 -17.92 -10.62 8.59
C GLU A 94 -18.48 -11.99 8.20
N PRO A 95 -18.62 -12.96 9.13
CA PRO A 95 -19.37 -14.15 8.82
C PRO A 95 -20.75 -13.65 8.43
N ARG A 96 -21.13 -13.87 7.17
CA ARG A 96 -22.51 -13.64 6.75
C ARG A 96 -23.33 -14.60 7.58
N ASP A 97 -24.01 -14.11 8.60
CA ASP A 97 -24.86 -14.94 9.46
C ASP A 97 -25.87 -15.67 8.57
N ILE A 98 -25.74 -16.99 8.47
CA ILE A 98 -26.71 -17.83 7.75
C ILE A 98 -27.78 -18.22 8.76
N TYR A 99 -28.92 -17.54 8.73
CA TYR A 99 -30.08 -17.88 9.54
C TYR A 99 -30.91 -18.98 8.84
N PHE A 100 -30.99 -20.16 9.44
CA PHE A 100 -31.95 -21.21 9.05
C PHE A 100 -33.14 -21.18 10.02
N GLY A 101 -34.29 -20.67 9.56
CA GLY A 101 -35.55 -20.71 10.29
C GLY A 101 -36.52 -21.72 9.68
N MET A 102 -37.03 -22.66 10.49
CA MET A 102 -38.18 -23.50 10.13
C MET A 102 -39.36 -23.13 11.03
N THR A 103 -40.46 -22.68 10.44
CA THR A 103 -41.72 -22.46 11.16
C THR A 103 -42.66 -23.61 10.86
N VAL A 104 -43.02 -24.39 11.88
CA VAL A 104 -44.06 -25.41 11.78
C VAL A 104 -45.33 -24.88 12.45
N SER A 105 -46.42 -24.81 11.70
CA SER A 105 -47.73 -24.41 12.19
C SER A 105 -48.72 -25.55 12.00
N PHE A 106 -49.54 -25.84 13.01
CA PHE A 106 -50.63 -26.81 12.94
C PHE A 106 -51.93 -26.11 13.32
N ASP A 107 -52.90 -26.16 12.42
CA ASP A 107 -54.30 -25.82 12.72
C ASP A 107 -55.05 -27.13 12.98
N LEU A 108 -55.60 -27.26 14.18
CA LEU A 108 -56.48 -28.37 14.55
C LEU A 108 -57.90 -27.81 14.63
N ARG A 109 -58.65 -27.99 13.54
CA ARG A 109 -60.10 -27.83 13.48
C ARG A 109 -60.73 -29.00 12.75
#